data_AF-A0A350X560-F1
#
_entry.id   AF-A0A350X560-F1
#
_cell.length_a   1.000
_cell.length_b   1.000
_cell.length_c   1.000
_cell.angle_alpha   90.00
_cell.angle_beta   90.00
_cell.angle_gamma   90.00
#
_symmetry.space_group_name_H-M   'P 1'
#
loop_
_entity.id
_entity.type
_entity.pdbx_description
1 polymer ?
#
loop_
_entity_poly.entity_id
_entity_poly.type
_entity_poly.pdbx_seq_one_letter_code
_entity_poly.pdbx_strand_id
1 'polypeptide(L)' 'RLGIGIDEDTCALFEQDGILQVVGKGTVTIVDPGEVSYTNQPYAGATEPISIHNLRVHILSYGQRYDLHQRAIIPTG' A
#
# COMPACT_ATOMS: atom_id res chain seq x y z
N ARG A 1 -2.81 -4.87 8.77
CA ARG A 1 -3.53 -3.68 8.28
C ARG A 1 -2.65 -3.03 7.22
N LEU A 2 -3.21 -2.60 6.10
CA LEU A 2 -2.52 -1.93 5.00
C LEU A 2 -3.14 -0.56 4.80
N GLY A 3 -2.33 0.45 4.47
CA GLY A 3 -2.81 1.73 3.97
C GLY A 3 -2.94 1.67 2.45
N ILE A 4 -4.02 2.23 1.90
CA ILE A 4 -4.26 2.27 0.45
C ILE A 4 -4.59 3.71 0.06
N GLY A 5 -3.71 4.32 -0.72
CA GLY A 5 -3.96 5.58 -1.42
C GLY A 5 -4.37 5.30 -2.85
N ILE A 6 -5.43 5.96 -3.33
CA ILE A 6 -5.96 5.79 -4.68
C ILE A 6 -6.01 7.17 -5.30
N ASP A 7 -5.35 7.34 -6.45
CA ASP A 7 -5.39 8.59 -7.20
C ASP A 7 -6.77 8.83 -7.82
N GLU A 8 -7.04 10.07 -8.25
CA GLU A 8 -8.22 10.38 -9.06
C GLU A 8 -8.24 9.53 -10.35
N ASP A 9 -9.43 9.29 -10.91
CA ASP A 9 -9.62 8.47 -12.11
C ASP A 9 -8.99 7.06 -12.00
N THR A 10 -8.85 6.53 -10.78
CA THR A 10 -8.21 5.25 -10.46
C THR A 10 -9.06 4.43 -9.48
N CYS A 11 -8.98 3.11 -9.59
CA CYS A 11 -9.72 2.16 -8.77
C CYS A 11 -8.78 1.02 -8.34
N ALA A 12 -8.88 0.66 -7.06
CA ALA A 12 -8.36 -0.59 -6.52
C ALA A 12 -9.49 -1.63 -6.52
N LEU A 13 -9.51 -2.52 -7.51
CA LEU A 13 -10.49 -3.60 -7.60
C LEU A 13 -10.07 -4.76 -6.70
N PHE A 14 -10.93 -5.15 -5.76
CA PHE A 14 -10.73 -6.29 -4.87
C PHE A 14 -11.46 -7.52 -5.40
N GLU A 15 -10.70 -8.56 -5.69
CA GLU A 15 -11.23 -9.86 -6.14
C GLU A 15 -11.49 -10.80 -4.95
N GLN A 16 -12.25 -11.87 -5.19
CA GLN A 16 -12.69 -12.79 -4.13
C GLN A 16 -11.54 -13.59 -3.47
N ASP A 17 -10.39 -13.66 -4.13
CA ASP A 17 -9.19 -14.40 -3.70
C ASP A 17 -8.16 -13.52 -2.96
N GLY A 18 -8.52 -12.28 -2.64
CA GLY A 18 -7.61 -11.35 -1.95
C GLY A 18 -6.59 -10.71 -2.89
N ILE A 19 -6.81 -10.76 -4.20
CA ILE A 19 -6.05 -10.00 -5.18
C ILE A 19 -6.63 -8.58 -5.29
N LEU A 20 -5.74 -7.59 -5.26
CA LEU A 20 -6.02 -6.22 -5.63
C LEU A 20 -5.46 -5.95 -7.03
N GLN A 21 -6.30 -5.51 -7.96
CA GLN A 21 -5.89 -5.07 -9.29
C GLN A 21 -6.13 -3.57 -9.47
N VAL A 22 -5.16 -2.88 -10.10
CA VAL A 22 -5.31 -1.46 -10.44
C VAL A 22 -6.02 -1.29 -11.79
N VAL A 23 -7.05 -0.44 -11.81
CA VAL A 23 -7.78 -0.02 -13.00
C VAL A 23 -7.86 1.51 -13.01
N GLY A 24 -7.74 2.14 -14.18
CA GLY A 24 -7.77 3.60 -14.32
C GLY A 24 -6.43 4.20 -14.77
N LYS A 25 -6.28 5.52 -14.59
CA LYS A 25 -5.19 6.30 -15.22
C LYS A 25 -4.03 6.64 -14.29
N GLY A 26 -4.28 6.69 -12.99
CA GLY A 26 -3.28 7.00 -11.97
C GLY A 26 -2.70 5.75 -11.33
N THR A 27 -2.36 5.86 -10.05
CA THR A 27 -1.74 4.80 -9.27
C THR A 27 -2.54 4.42 -8.04
N VAL A 28 -2.29 3.20 -7.56
CA VAL A 28 -2.65 2.77 -6.21
C VAL A 28 -1.36 2.62 -5.40
N THR A 29 -1.29 3.35 -4.29
CA THR A 29 -0.17 3.27 -3.34
C THR A 29 -0.56 2.38 -2.17
N ILE A 30 0.15 1.28 -1.97
CA ILE A 30 0.00 0.39 -0.82
C ILE A 30 1.13 0.70 0.17
N VAL A 31 0.74 1.05 1.39
CA VAL A 31 1.63 1.29 2.52
C VAL A 31 1.51 0.12 3.48
N ASP A 32 2.56 -0.69 3.60
CA ASP A 32 2.59 -1.88 4.45
C ASP A 32 3.50 -1.67 5.69
N PRO A 33 2.91 -1.53 6.90
CA PRO A 33 3.66 -1.44 8.15
C PRO A 33 4.11 -2.80 8.71
N GLY A 34 3.89 -3.91 8.00
CA GLY A 34 4.07 -5.28 8.50
C GLY A 34 5.47 -5.61 9.00
N GLU A 35 6.49 -4.94 8.45
CA GLU A 35 7.88 -5.11 8.85
C GLU A 35 8.46 -3.86 9.52
N VAL A 36 7.62 -2.89 9.91
CA VAL A 36 8.08 -1.67 10.56
C VAL A 36 8.84 -2.04 11.83
N SER A 37 10.11 -1.64 11.89
CA SER A 37 11.01 -1.98 12.98
C SER A 37 11.01 -0.94 14.09
N TYR A 38 10.55 0.28 13.78
CA TYR A 38 10.46 1.37 14.74
C TYR A 38 9.50 2.46 14.25
N THR A 39 8.79 3.08 15.18
CA THR A 39 8.14 4.38 14.98
C THR A 39 8.05 5.16 16.29
N ASN A 40 8.21 6.48 16.23
CA ASN A 40 7.97 7.35 17.38
C ASN A 40 6.49 7.74 17.58
N GLN A 41 5.59 7.29 16.70
CA GLN A 41 4.17 7.72 16.68
C GLN A 41 3.44 7.62 18.03
N PRO A 42 3.62 6.58 18.87
CA PRO A 42 2.93 6.50 20.16
C PRO A 42 3.32 7.59 21.16
N TYR A 43 4.47 8.24 20.96
CA TYR A 43 5.03 9.22 21.88
C TYR A 43 5.07 10.64 21.31
N ALA A 44 4.93 10.77 19.98
CA ALA A 44 4.98 12.05 19.30
C ALA A 44 3.70 12.87 19.52
N GLY A 45 3.85 14.16 19.82
CA GLY A 45 2.75 15.12 19.82
C GLY A 45 2.17 15.37 18.43
N ALA A 46 0.97 15.94 18.35
CA ALA A 46 0.23 16.12 17.09
C ALA A 46 0.97 16.97 16.03
N THR A 47 1.88 17.86 16.46
CA THR A 47 2.69 18.73 15.59
C THR A 47 4.15 18.28 15.51
N GLU A 48 4.50 17.18 16.17
CA GLU A 48 5.86 16.66 16.17
C GLU A 48 6.10 15.77 14.94
N PRO A 49 7.33 15.77 14.41
CA PRO A 49 7.66 14.94 13.26
C PRO A 49 7.57 13.45 13.60
N ILE A 50 7.06 12.66 12.66
CA ILE A 50 6.97 11.21 12.77
C ILE A 50 8.16 10.56 12.06
N SER A 51 8.76 9.56 12.70
CA SER A 51 9.73 8.65 12.11
C SER A 51 9.13 7.24 12.01
N ILE A 52 9.41 6.56 10.90
CA ILE A 52 9.01 5.19 10.64
C ILE A 52 10.18 4.50 9.94
N HIS A 53 10.64 3.37 10.48
CA HIS A 53 11.74 2.60 9.91
C HIS A 53 11.22 1.29 9.32
N ASN A 54 11.81 0.88 8.20
CA ASN A 54 11.46 -0.34 7.48
C ASN A 54 9.98 -0.42 7.04
N LEU A 55 9.44 0.71 6.58
CA LEU A 55 8.12 0.76 5.95
C LEU A 55 8.23 0.28 4.51
N ARG A 56 7.36 -0.64 4.10
CA ARG A 56 7.29 -1.10 2.71
C ARG A 56 6.23 -0.31 1.96
N VAL A 57 6.59 0.21 0.79
CA VAL A 57 5.68 0.95 -0.10
C VAL A 57 5.67 0.28 -1.47
N HIS A 58 4.47 0.05 -1.99
CA HIS A 58 4.25 -0.37 -3.37
C HIS A 58 3.43 0.69 -4.09
N ILE A 59 3.85 1.05 -5.29
CA ILE A 59 3.09 1.94 -6.17
C ILE A 59 2.75 1.11 -7.41
N LEU A 60 1.46 0.91 -7.64
CA LEU A 60 0.94 0.09 -8.73
C LEU A 60 0.23 0.97 -9.76
N SER A 61 0.50 0.74 -11.04
CA SER A 61 -0.20 1.34 -12.18
C SER A 61 -1.19 0.35 -12.80
N TYR A 62 -1.96 0.82 -13.79
CA TYR A 62 -2.96 0.05 -14.51
C TYR A 62 -2.52 -1.39 -14.84
N GLY A 63 -3.37 -2.37 -14.50
CA GLY A 63 -3.16 -3.78 -14.78
C GLY A 63 -2.23 -4.52 -13.80
N GLN A 64 -1.46 -3.80 -12.98
CA GLN A 64 -0.64 -4.44 -11.94
C GLN A 64 -1.52 -4.99 -10.83
N ARG A 65 -1.06 -6.10 -10.23
CA ARG A 65 -1.79 -6.84 -9.21
C ARG A 65 -0.95 -7.04 -7.96
N TYR A 66 -1.63 -7.05 -6.81
CA TYR A 66 -1.05 -7.26 -5.49
C TYR A 66 -1.83 -8.32 -4.73
N ASP A 67 -1.14 -9.33 -4.22
CA ASP A 67 -1.72 -10.34 -3.33
C ASP A 67 -1.73 -9.80 -1.89
N LEU A 68 -2.92 -9.58 -1.33
CA LEU A 68 -3.09 -9.01 0.01
C LEU A 68 -2.69 -9.98 1.13
N HIS A 69 -2.71 -11.29 0.86
CA HIS A 69 -2.34 -12.33 1.81
C HIS A 69 -0.83 -12.52 1.86
N GLN A 70 -0.19 -12.64 0.70
CA GLN A 70 1.26 -12.78 0.57
C GLN A 70 2.00 -11.45 0.71
N ARG A 71 1.27 -10.33 0.62
CA ARG A 71 1.81 -8.96 0.66
C ARG A 71 2.89 -8.77 -0.39
N ALA A 72 2.58 -9.13 -1.63
CA ALA A 72 3.53 -9.13 -2.73
C ALA A 72 2.88 -8.75 -4.06
N ILE A 73 3.70 -8.20 -4.96
CA ILE A 73 3.29 -7.95 -6.35
C ILE A 73 3.17 -9.30 -7.06
N ILE A 74 2.08 -9.48 -7.80
CA ILE A 74 1.91 -10.62 -8.70
C ILE A 74 2.57 -10.24 -10.03
N PRO A 75 3.65 -10.91 -10.44
CA PRO A 75 4.32 -10.59 -11.70
C PRO A 75 3.37 -10.74 -12.89
N THR A 76 3.35 -9.75 -13.76
CA THR A 76 2.79 -9.89 -15.11
C THR A 76 3.85 -10.55 -15.98
N GLY A 77 3.51 -11.66 -16.63
CA GLY A 77 4.33 -12.25 -17.70
C GLY A 77 4.31 -11.42 -18.96
#